data_AF-A0ABD0RFB9-F1
#
_entry.id   AF-A0ABD0RFB9-F1
#
_cell.length_a   1.000
_cell.length_b   1.000
_cell.length_c   1.000
_cell.angle_alpha   90.00
_cell.angle_beta   90.00
_cell.angle_gamma   90.00
#
_symmetry.space_group_name_H-M   'P 1'
#
loop_
_entity.id
_entity.type
_entity.pdbx_description
1 polymer ?
#
loop_
_entity_poly.entity_id
_entity_poly.type
_entity_poly.pdbx_seq_one_letter_code
_entity_poly.pdbx_strand_id
1 'polypeptide(L)'
;CVKDLLRREIYPIIIFIKICERNIKKLRRLPLKVDSEEEFLKMCRSKEKELETLPCLYAGVEPDSWGGVEDLVRIVKDKIFEEQKKTVWVEQDLL
;
A
#
# COMPACT_ATOMS: atom_id res chain seq x y z
N CYS A 1 13.36 -3.17 -7.16
CA CYS A 1 12.01 -3.16 -7.75
C CYS A 1 11.52 -1.73 -8.02
N VAL A 2 11.12 -0.92 -7.03
CA VAL A 2 10.63 0.46 -7.29
C VAL A 2 11.68 1.34 -7.97
N LYS A 3 12.93 1.31 -7.49
CA LYS A 3 14.05 2.01 -8.15
C LYS A 3 14.25 1.57 -9.60
N ASP A 4 14.01 0.29 -9.92
CA ASP A 4 14.15 -0.23 -11.28
C ASP A 4 12.98 0.19 -12.19
N LEU A 5 11.80 0.43 -11.62
CA LEU A 5 10.68 1.04 -12.34
C LEU A 5 10.99 2.50 -12.66
N LEU A 6 11.49 3.27 -11.69
CA LEU A 6 11.85 4.68 -11.88
C LEU A 6 12.93 4.87 -12.95
N ARG A 7 13.99 4.04 -12.94
CA ARG A 7 15.04 4.02 -13.98
C ARG A 7 14.55 3.72 -15.40
N ARG A 8 13.32 3.21 -15.52
CA ARG A 8 12.64 2.94 -16.80
C ARG A 8 11.53 3.96 -17.07
N GLU A 9 11.53 5.07 -16.33
CA GLU A 9 10.53 6.13 -16.40
C GLU A 9 9.11 5.63 -16.09
N ILE A 10 8.99 4.57 -15.28
CA ILE A 10 7.73 4.06 -14.77
C ILE A 10 7.57 4.56 -13.33
N TYR A 11 6.57 5.41 -13.11
CA TYR A 11 6.27 6.02 -11.80
C TYR A 11 5.14 5.25 -11.10
N PRO A 12 5.45 4.32 -10.19
CA PRO A 12 4.43 3.48 -9.58
C PRO A 12 3.56 4.28 -8.59
N ILE A 13 2.26 4.05 -8.64
CA ILE A 13 1.34 4.46 -7.58
C ILE A 13 1.47 3.44 -6.43
N ILE A 14 2.06 3.86 -5.32
CA ILE A 14 2.20 3.01 -4.13
C ILE A 14 1.06 3.31 -3.17
N ILE A 15 0.22 2.32 -2.92
CA ILE A 15 -0.86 2.40 -1.93
C ILE A 15 -0.54 1.48 -0.77
N PHE A 16 -0.34 2.07 0.41
CA PHE A 16 -0.11 1.34 1.65
C PHE A 16 -1.41 1.18 2.43
N ILE A 17 -1.85 -0.05 2.61
CA ILE A 17 -3.05 -0.37 3.39
C ILE A 17 -2.62 -0.69 4.82
N LYS A 18 -3.00 0.17 5.76
CA LYS A 18 -2.66 0.00 7.18
C LYS A 18 -3.52 -1.07 7.82
N ILE A 19 -2.87 -2.09 8.35
CA ILE A 19 -3.50 -3.21 9.07
C ILE A 19 -3.10 -3.16 10.53
N CYS A 20 -4.08 -3.37 11.41
CA CYS A 20 -3.92 -3.46 12.84
C CYS A 20 -4.82 -4.58 13.39
N GLU A 21 -4.66 -4.87 14.68
CA GLU A 21 -5.44 -5.90 15.39
C GLU A 21 -6.96 -5.68 15.29
N ARG A 22 -7.40 -4.42 15.14
CA ARG A 22 -8.82 -4.06 15.07
C ARG A 22 -9.46 -4.41 13.72
N ASN A 23 -8.72 -4.33 12.61
CA ASN A 23 -9.28 -4.48 11.26
C ASN A 23 -8.82 -5.75 10.54
N ILE A 24 -7.84 -6.49 11.06
CA ILE A 24 -7.33 -7.72 10.44
C ILE A 24 -8.42 -8.76 10.15
N LYS A 25 -9.41 -8.89 11.04
CA LYS A 25 -10.51 -9.86 10.89
C LYS A 25 -11.33 -9.61 9.62
N LYS A 26 -11.36 -8.37 9.13
CA LYS A 26 -12.06 -8.00 7.88
C LYS A 26 -11.39 -8.59 6.63
N LEU A 27 -10.12 -8.98 6.72
CA LEU A 27 -9.34 -9.57 5.61
C LEU A 27 -9.37 -11.09 5.57
N ARG A 28 -10.02 -11.77 6.53
CA ARG A 28 -10.11 -13.25 6.57
C ARG A 28 -10.72 -13.88 5.31
N ARG A 29 -11.52 -13.11 4.55
CA ARG A 29 -12.15 -13.56 3.32
C ARG A 29 -11.19 -13.54 2.11
N LEU A 30 -10.01 -12.95 2.25
CA LEU A 30 -8.99 -12.95 1.21
C LEU A 30 -8.23 -14.29 1.21
N PRO A 31 -7.83 -14.81 0.04
CA PRO A 31 -7.05 -16.04 -0.07
C PRO A 31 -5.57 -15.77 0.29
N LEU A 32 -5.31 -15.33 1.51
CA LEU A 32 -3.97 -15.07 2.01
C LEU A 32 -3.38 -16.37 2.59
N LYS A 33 -2.16 -16.72 2.16
CA LYS A 33 -1.39 -17.83 2.73
C LYS A 33 -0.63 -17.34 3.96
N VAL A 34 -1.31 -17.26 5.09
CA VAL A 34 -0.72 -16.92 6.40
C VAL A 34 -1.29 -17.85 7.45
N ASP A 35 -0.44 -18.35 8.33
CA ASP A 35 -0.82 -19.39 9.28
C ASP A 35 -1.62 -18.81 10.46
N SER A 36 -1.44 -17.51 10.75
CA SER A 36 -2.20 -16.80 11.79
C SER A 36 -2.35 -15.30 11.55
N GLU A 37 -3.32 -14.68 12.24
CA GLU A 37 -3.51 -13.22 12.26
C GLU A 37 -2.28 -12.49 12.85
N GLU A 38 -1.65 -13.06 13.87
CA GLU A 38 -0.46 -12.49 14.50
C GLU A 38 0.73 -12.45 13.53
N GLU A 39 0.97 -13.55 12.81
CA GLU A 39 2.00 -13.63 11.79
C GLU A 39 1.74 -12.61 10.67
N PHE A 40 0.49 -12.49 10.22
CA PHE A 40 0.12 -11.51 9.21
C PHE A 40 0.37 -10.07 9.69
N LEU A 41 0.01 -9.72 10.93
CA LEU A 41 0.33 -8.40 11.49
C LEU A 41 1.83 -8.15 11.58
N LYS A 42 2.62 -9.15 11.95
CA LYS A 42 4.08 -9.04 11.99
C LYS A 42 4.65 -8.78 10.60
N MET A 43 4.13 -9.46 9.57
CA MET A 43 4.49 -9.20 8.17
C MET A 43 4.12 -7.77 7.75
N CYS A 44 2.90 -7.31 8.05
CA CYS A 44 2.46 -5.94 7.75
C CYS A 44 3.37 -4.89 8.39
N ARG A 45 3.68 -5.04 9.69
CA ARG A 45 4.59 -4.12 10.41
C ARG A 45 6.01 -4.13 9.85
N SER A 46 6.51 -5.28 9.42
CA SER A 46 7.82 -5.37 8.76
C SER A 46 7.83 -4.58 7.44
N LYS A 47 6.73 -4.67 6.67
CA LYS A 47 6.59 -3.95 5.40
C LYS A 47 6.42 -2.44 5.56
N GLU A 48 5.82 -2.00 6.67
CA GLU A 48 5.69 -0.57 6.97
C GLU A 48 7.06 0.12 7.05
N LYS A 49 8.06 -0.51 7.67
CA LYS A 49 9.43 0.03 7.73
C LYS A 49 10.09 0.14 6.35
N GLU A 50 9.76 -0.75 5.41
CA GLU A 50 10.29 -0.68 4.05
C GLU A 50 9.80 0.57 3.31
N LEU A 51 8.66 1.16 3.71
CA LEU A 51 8.12 2.38 3.10
C LEU A 51 9.06 3.57 3.26
N GLU A 52 9.79 3.66 4.38
CA GLU A 52 10.75 4.74 4.66
C GLU A 52 11.93 4.72 3.68
N THR A 53 12.17 3.58 3.02
CA THR A 53 13.27 3.40 2.07
C THR A 53 12.83 3.61 0.61
N LEU A 54 11.55 3.89 0.38
CA LEU A 54 11.04 4.08 -0.96
C LEU A 54 11.59 5.38 -1.58
N PRO A 55 12.00 5.34 -2.86
CA PRO A 55 12.48 6.53 -3.58
C PRO A 55 11.34 7.48 -4.01
N CYS A 56 10.11 7.28 -3.52
CA CYS A 56 8.93 8.04 -3.92
C CYS A 56 7.86 8.02 -2.83
N LEU A 57 6.90 8.93 -2.94
CA LEU A 57 5.76 9.01 -2.02
C LEU A 57 4.83 7.80 -2.14
N TYR A 58 4.09 7.54 -1.08
CA TYR A 58 3.01 6.56 -1.03
C TYR A 58 1.72 7.18 -0.50
N ALA A 59 0.59 6.61 -0.88
CA ALA A 59 -0.72 6.97 -0.39
C ALA A 59 -1.18 5.95 0.67
N GLY A 60 -1.55 6.42 1.87
CA GLY A 60 -2.04 5.55 2.94
C GLY A 60 -3.55 5.31 2.89
N VAL A 61 -4.00 4.09 3.21
CA VAL A 61 -5.40 3.76 3.51
C VAL A 61 -5.49 3.41 4.99
N GLU A 62 -6.18 4.26 5.76
CA GLU A 62 -6.26 4.13 7.22
C GLU A 62 -7.17 2.97 7.66
N PRO A 63 -6.90 2.34 8.82
CA PRO A 63 -7.63 1.15 9.26
C PRO A 63 -9.15 1.32 9.40
N ASP A 64 -9.57 2.53 9.76
CA ASP A 64 -10.96 2.87 10.06
C ASP A 64 -11.69 3.45 8.85
N SER A 65 -11.01 3.56 7.70
CA SER A 65 -11.59 4.14 6.48
C SER A 65 -12.45 3.17 5.67
N TRP A 66 -12.44 1.87 5.99
CA TRP A 66 -13.12 0.83 5.22
C TRP A 66 -13.88 -0.18 6.11
N GLY A 67 -15.08 -0.57 5.68
CA GLY A 67 -15.96 -1.50 6.40
C GLY A 67 -15.67 -2.99 6.16
N GLY A 68 -15.15 -3.34 4.99
CA GLY A 68 -14.89 -4.71 4.55
C GLY A 68 -14.11 -4.74 3.24
N VAL A 69 -13.88 -5.93 2.67
CA VAL A 69 -13.04 -6.10 1.47
C VAL A 69 -13.62 -5.36 0.27
N GLU A 70 -14.94 -5.40 0.08
CA GLU A 70 -15.62 -4.75 -1.03
C GLU A 70 -15.45 -3.22 -0.97
N ASP A 71 -15.54 -2.65 0.24
CA ASP A 71 -15.34 -1.22 0.49
C ASP A 71 -13.87 -0.81 0.33
N LEU A 72 -12.95 -1.66 0.81
CA LEU A 72 -11.51 -1.48 0.61
C LEU A 72 -11.14 -1.44 -0.88
N VAL A 73 -11.72 -2.33 -1.70
CA VAL A 73 -11.50 -2.32 -3.16
C VAL A 73 -11.95 -1.00 -3.78
N ARG A 74 -13.12 -0.48 -3.37
CA ARG A 74 -13.63 0.81 -3.85
C ARG A 74 -12.66 1.94 -3.47
N ILE A 75 -12.27 2.04 -2.21
CA ILE A 75 -11.38 3.08 -1.70
C ILE A 75 -10.01 3.04 -2.38
N VAL A 76 -9.46 1.83 -2.59
CA VAL A 76 -8.19 1.67 -3.32
C VAL A 76 -8.34 2.16 -4.76
N LYS A 77 -9.43 1.81 -5.46
CA LYS A 77 -9.68 2.31 -6.83
C LYS A 77 -9.78 3.84 -6.86
N ASP A 78 -10.55 4.42 -5.96
CA ASP A 78 -10.70 5.88 -5.87
C ASP A 78 -9.34 6.55 -5.66
N LYS A 79 -8.52 5.99 -4.76
CA LYS A 79 -7.17 6.50 -4.49
C LYS A 79 -6.22 6.34 -5.67
N ILE A 80 -6.29 5.24 -6.42
CA ILE A 80 -5.53 5.10 -7.68
C ILE A 80 -5.92 6.22 -8.65
N PHE A 81 -7.21 6.48 -8.85
CA PHE A 81 -7.68 7.54 -9.73
C PHE A 81 -7.25 8.93 -9.28
N GLU A 82 -7.19 9.18 -7.96
CA GLU A 82 -6.69 10.42 -7.40
C GLU A 82 -5.18 10.59 -7.63
N GLU A 83 -4.38 9.57 -7.32
CA GLU A 83 -2.92 9.61 -7.51
C GLU A 83 -2.54 9.75 -9.00
N GLN A 84 -3.28 9.10 -9.91
CA GLN A 84 -3.04 9.16 -11.36
C GLN A 84 -3.16 10.57 -11.94
N LYS A 85 -3.93 11.45 -11.29
CA LYS A 85 -4.14 12.84 -11.73
C LYS A 85 -3.07 13.80 -11.20
N LYS A 86 -2.23 13.37 -10.27
CA LYS A 86 -1.22 14.23 -9.65
C LYS A 86 0.03 14.34 -10.51
N THR A 87 0.65 15.50 -10.45
CA THR A 87 2.02 15.69 -10.95
C THR A 87 2.99 15.06 -9.95
N VAL A 88 3.87 14.19 -10.43
CA VAL A 88 4.92 13.57 -9.63
C VAL A 88 6.22 14.34 -9.80
N TRP A 89 6.85 14.68 -8.69
CA TRP A 89 8.21 15.23 -8.66
C TRP A 89 9.19 14.11 -8.41
N VAL A 90 10.25 14.05 -9.21
CA VAL A 90 11.24 12.98 -9.16
C VAL A 90 12.61 13.63 -9.14
N GLU A 91 13.46 13.18 -8.23
CA GLU A 91 14.86 13.62 -8.22
C GLU A 91 15.56 13.02 -9.45
N GLN A 92 16.26 13.86 -10.22
CA GLN A 92 16.95 13.43 -11.44
C GLN A 92 18.01 12.34 -11.16
N ASP A 93 18.61 12.34 -9.97
CA ASP A 93 19.61 11.35 -9.57
C ASP A 93 19.00 9.95 -9.30
N LEU A 94 17.68 9.84 -9.26
CA LEU A 94 16.93 8.59 -9.06
C LEU A 94 16.40 7.98 -10.36
N LEU A 95 16.55 8.68 -11.50
CA LEU A 95 16.26 8.22 -12.86
C LEU A 95 17.51 7.56 -13.47
#